data_AF-A0A0C9XI90-F1
#
_entry.id   AF-A0A0C9XI90-F1
#
_cell.length_a   1.000
_cell.length_b   1.000
_cell.length_c   1.000
_cell.angle_alpha   90.00
_cell.angle_beta   90.00
_cell.angle_gamma   90.00
#
_symmetry.space_group_name_H-M   'P 1'
#
loop_
_entity.id
_entity.type
_entity.pdbx_description
1 polymer ?
#
loop_
_entity_poly.entity_id
_entity_poly.type
_entity_poly.pdbx_seq_one_letter_code
_entity_poly.pdbx_strand_id
1 'polypeptide(L)'
;MVHFSFLSESSPGCVASSGSSTWWTNASPPDLVTAIKEAHSKGENILSVSVANDGDWFLSTDSVNRKKPGNDPMTSRVLRFCHVATMKTGRETGLGNIAWITFTPDGQGFIGVVGHDGVAHCVFEKLPKTLDDHLKTHNKQSQMKMVSIGHKNSWAIVYEDGDMSVEGISTSLVDKLKNVRSVGFNVESIILSPSTISNFVVTYENGASHYDVPYAWKSGIDNQISLCQQNYQQIKAMNNAAMLRLSRAAMESAAMVANAQASAAYYQSFGNF
;
A
#
# COMPACT_ATOMS: atom_id res chain seq x y z
N MET A 1 6.58 -1.47 5.93
CA MET A 1 6.32 -0.58 4.78
C MET A 1 5.63 0.65 5.30
N VAL A 2 6.01 1.87 4.89
CA VAL A 2 5.37 3.11 5.36
C VAL A 2 4.13 3.38 4.51
N HIS A 3 2.96 3.48 5.13
CA HIS A 3 1.76 3.95 4.43
C HIS A 3 1.55 5.41 4.78
N PHE A 4 1.47 6.24 3.74
CA PHE A 4 1.21 7.66 3.84
C PHE A 4 -0.25 7.95 3.49
N SER A 5 -0.91 8.82 4.26
CA SER A 5 -2.16 9.47 3.86
C SER A 5 -2.06 10.93 4.22
N PHE A 6 -2.34 11.84 3.29
CA PHE A 6 -2.51 13.24 3.68
C PHE A 6 -3.77 13.41 4.52
N LEU A 7 -3.73 14.39 5.40
CA LEU A 7 -4.84 14.85 6.22
C LEU A 7 -5.58 15.99 5.52
N SER A 8 -6.72 16.38 6.11
CA SER A 8 -7.62 17.37 5.56
C SER A 8 -6.95 18.72 5.27
N GLU A 9 -7.55 19.52 4.37
CA GLU A 9 -7.10 20.90 4.15
C GLU A 9 -7.17 21.76 5.42
N SER A 10 -8.09 21.44 6.34
CA SER A 10 -8.25 22.12 7.63
C SER A 10 -7.21 21.71 8.68
N SER A 11 -6.51 20.59 8.49
CA SER A 11 -5.40 20.13 9.33
C SER A 11 -4.34 19.49 8.41
N PRO A 12 -3.62 20.29 7.61
CA PRO A 12 -2.68 19.76 6.64
C PRO A 12 -1.59 18.96 7.37
N GLY A 13 -1.46 17.69 7.02
CA GLY A 13 -0.53 16.72 7.62
C GLY A 13 -0.45 15.45 6.77
N CYS A 14 0.33 14.47 7.21
CA CYS A 14 0.17 13.11 6.73
C CYS A 14 0.41 12.07 7.85
N VAL A 15 -0.31 10.96 7.79
CA VAL A 15 -0.10 9.79 8.66
C VAL A 15 0.98 8.92 8.05
N ALA A 16 1.99 8.54 8.82
CA ALA A 16 2.99 7.53 8.43
C ALA A 16 2.85 6.34 9.37
N SER A 17 2.38 5.20 8.87
CA SER A 17 1.92 4.11 9.75
C SER A 17 2.96 3.06 10.14
N SER A 18 4.21 3.16 9.68
CA SER A 18 5.28 2.24 10.10
C SER A 18 6.28 2.88 11.05
N GLY A 19 7.01 2.06 11.80
CA GLY A 19 8.10 2.53 12.66
C GLY A 19 7.64 3.23 13.94
N SER A 20 8.60 3.67 14.75
CA SER A 20 8.37 4.26 16.08
C SER A 20 8.05 5.76 16.06
N SER A 21 7.91 6.36 14.88
CA SER A 21 7.79 7.82 14.77
C SER A 21 6.38 8.30 15.11
N THR A 22 6.30 9.36 15.90
CA THR A 22 5.05 9.92 16.45
C THR A 22 4.74 11.32 15.93
N TRP A 23 5.52 11.88 15.01
CA TRP A 23 5.36 13.27 14.55
C TRP A 23 3.98 13.58 13.94
N TRP A 24 3.31 12.56 13.38
CA TRP A 24 1.98 12.67 12.78
C TRP A 24 0.84 12.68 13.82
N THR A 25 1.10 12.34 15.09
CA THR A 25 0.03 12.17 16.10
C THR A 25 -0.67 13.47 16.46
N ASN A 26 0.00 14.62 16.32
CA ASN A 26 -0.57 15.92 16.69
C ASN A 26 -1.51 16.49 15.62
N ALA A 27 -1.40 16.00 14.37
CA ALA A 27 -2.23 16.46 13.26
C ALA A 27 -3.41 15.52 12.95
N SER A 28 -3.32 14.27 13.41
CA SER A 28 -4.26 13.18 13.08
C SER A 28 -5.43 13.07 14.06
N PRO A 29 -6.58 12.50 13.64
CA PRO A 29 -7.68 12.18 14.56
C PRO A 29 -7.19 11.36 15.77
N PRO A 30 -7.51 11.75 17.02
CA PRO A 30 -6.98 11.08 18.22
C PRO A 30 -7.36 9.60 18.34
N ASP A 31 -8.54 9.25 17.86
CA ASP A 31 -9.05 7.89 17.76
C ASP A 31 -8.30 7.06 16.71
N LEU A 32 -7.93 7.66 15.56
CA LEU A 32 -7.04 7.01 14.59
C LEU A 32 -5.65 6.74 15.19
N VAL A 33 -5.09 7.71 15.92
CA VAL A 33 -3.82 7.53 16.63
C VAL A 33 -3.89 6.35 17.59
N THR A 34 -4.99 6.23 18.33
CA THR A 34 -5.23 5.13 19.28
C THR A 34 -5.30 3.79 18.54
N ALA A 35 -6.04 3.74 17.43
CA ALA A 35 -6.18 2.53 16.61
C ALA A 35 -4.84 2.06 16.02
N ILE A 36 -3.98 2.99 15.56
CA ILE A 36 -2.64 2.66 15.04
C ILE A 36 -1.75 2.12 16.16
N LYS A 37 -1.74 2.76 17.34
CA LYS A 37 -0.97 2.28 18.50
C LYS A 37 -1.42 0.89 18.94
N GLU A 38 -2.72 0.63 18.94
CA GLU A 38 -3.27 -0.67 19.27
C GLU A 38 -2.82 -1.74 18.26
N ALA A 39 -2.91 -1.45 16.95
CA ALA A 39 -2.44 -2.36 15.90
C ALA A 39 -0.95 -2.70 16.09
N HIS A 40 -0.11 -1.69 16.34
CA HIS A 40 1.32 -1.91 16.64
C HIS A 40 1.54 -2.76 17.89
N SER A 41 0.78 -2.52 18.97
CA SER A 41 0.91 -3.30 20.22
C SER A 41 0.55 -4.77 20.04
N LYS A 42 -0.28 -5.09 19.05
CA LYS A 42 -0.69 -6.46 18.68
C LYS A 42 0.21 -7.09 17.62
N GLY A 43 1.23 -6.36 17.14
CA GLY A 43 2.12 -6.83 16.08
C GLY A 43 1.45 -6.91 14.70
N GLU A 44 0.35 -6.19 14.49
CA GLU A 44 -0.35 -6.17 13.20
C GLU A 44 0.41 -5.33 12.17
N ASN A 45 0.43 -5.79 10.92
CA ASN A 45 0.97 -5.02 9.81
C ASN A 45 -0.12 -4.11 9.25
N ILE A 46 0.11 -2.80 9.28
CA ILE A 46 -0.77 -1.83 8.64
C ILE A 46 -0.60 -1.94 7.13
N LEU A 47 -1.71 -2.08 6.40
CA LEU A 47 -1.75 -2.26 4.95
C LEU A 47 -2.22 -0.99 4.21
N SER A 48 -3.12 -0.22 4.83
CA SER A 48 -3.55 1.07 4.29
C SER A 48 -4.14 1.96 5.39
N VAL A 49 -4.03 3.27 5.19
CA VAL A 49 -4.66 4.29 6.03
C VAL A 49 -5.29 5.32 5.11
N SER A 50 -6.52 5.72 5.41
CA SER A 50 -7.25 6.71 4.62
C SER A 50 -7.96 7.66 5.56
N VAL A 51 -7.75 8.96 5.37
CA VAL A 51 -8.37 10.00 6.21
C VAL A 51 -9.15 10.97 5.32
N ALA A 52 -10.42 11.16 5.63
CA ALA A 52 -11.31 12.10 4.97
C ALA A 52 -11.16 13.51 5.55
N ASN A 53 -11.62 14.51 4.79
CA ASN A 53 -11.49 15.90 5.21
C ASN A 53 -12.32 16.29 6.45
N ASP A 54 -13.37 15.52 6.75
CA ASP A 54 -14.21 15.65 7.95
C ASP A 54 -13.70 14.81 9.14
N GLY A 55 -12.51 14.22 9.00
CA GLY A 55 -11.89 13.38 10.01
C GLY A 55 -12.56 12.02 10.16
N ASP A 56 -13.37 11.55 9.21
CA ASP A 56 -13.64 10.11 9.07
C ASP A 56 -12.37 9.40 8.60
N TRP A 57 -12.20 8.13 8.98
CA TRP A 57 -10.99 7.40 8.65
C TRP A 57 -11.20 5.90 8.57
N PHE A 58 -10.32 5.27 7.80
CA PHE A 58 -10.20 3.84 7.64
C PHE A 58 -8.75 3.41 7.86
N LEU A 59 -8.57 2.29 8.53
CA LEU A 59 -7.28 1.66 8.79
C LEU A 59 -7.41 0.17 8.47
N SER A 60 -6.64 -0.30 7.49
CA SER A 60 -6.55 -1.73 7.19
C SER A 60 -5.27 -2.31 7.78
N THR A 61 -5.39 -3.51 8.33
CA THR A 61 -4.25 -4.32 8.76
C THR A 61 -4.37 -5.74 8.19
N ASP A 62 -3.30 -6.51 8.30
CA ASP A 62 -3.28 -7.94 7.95
C ASP A 62 -4.19 -8.82 8.82
N SER A 63 -4.71 -8.27 9.92
CA SER A 63 -5.60 -8.98 10.84
C SER A 63 -7.02 -8.41 10.86
N VAL A 64 -7.18 -7.09 11.00
CA VAL A 64 -8.50 -6.48 11.18
C VAL A 64 -8.58 -5.04 10.68
N ASN A 65 -9.63 -4.77 9.93
CA ASN A 65 -9.96 -3.43 9.48
C ASN A 65 -10.67 -2.63 10.58
N ARG A 66 -10.27 -1.37 10.74
CA ARG A 66 -10.80 -0.42 11.71
C ARG A 66 -11.30 0.83 11.01
N LYS A 67 -12.23 1.51 11.65
CA LYS A 67 -12.76 2.81 11.22
C LYS A 67 -13.01 3.69 12.44
N LYS A 68 -13.30 4.96 12.18
CA LYS A 68 -13.80 5.90 13.21
C LYS A 68 -14.91 5.27 14.08
N PRO A 69 -14.81 5.36 15.42
CA PRO A 69 -15.87 4.90 16.32
C PRO A 69 -17.19 5.64 16.06
N GLY A 70 -18.29 4.91 16.21
CA GLY A 70 -19.63 5.39 15.88
C GLY A 70 -20.32 4.47 14.87
N ASN A 71 -21.65 4.40 14.91
CA ASN A 71 -22.42 3.40 14.14
C ASN A 71 -23.39 4.02 13.14
N ASP A 72 -23.34 5.34 12.92
CA ASP A 72 -24.26 6.00 12.01
C ASP A 72 -23.73 5.94 10.55
N PRO A 73 -24.40 5.19 9.65
CA PRO A 73 -24.00 5.08 8.24
C PRO A 73 -24.22 6.38 7.46
N MET A 74 -25.06 7.29 7.95
CA MET A 74 -25.29 8.60 7.33
C MET A 74 -24.11 9.54 7.52
N THR A 75 -23.27 9.29 8.54
CA THR A 75 -22.09 10.10 8.87
C THR A 75 -20.78 9.35 8.64
N SER A 76 -20.76 8.02 8.70
CA SER A 76 -19.56 7.22 8.37
C SER A 76 -19.51 6.87 6.89
N ARG A 77 -18.54 7.43 6.19
CA ARG A 77 -18.26 7.18 4.78
C ARG A 77 -17.76 5.77 4.54
N VAL A 78 -17.05 5.19 5.51
CA VAL A 78 -16.64 3.78 5.46
C VAL A 78 -17.88 2.89 5.44
N LEU A 79 -18.89 3.18 6.28
CA LEU A 79 -20.14 2.43 6.27
C LEU A 79 -20.96 2.68 5.00
N ARG A 80 -21.01 3.91 4.50
CA ARG A 80 -21.60 4.22 3.18
C ARG A 80 -20.89 3.46 2.06
N PHE A 81 -19.57 3.35 2.09
CA PHE A 81 -18.79 2.55 1.15
C PHE A 81 -19.20 1.07 1.19
N CYS A 82 -19.30 0.46 2.38
CA CYS A 82 -19.81 -0.91 2.55
C CYS A 82 -21.22 -1.08 1.97
N HIS A 83 -22.11 -0.12 2.21
CA HIS A 83 -23.47 -0.15 1.68
C HIS A 83 -23.47 -0.10 0.15
N VAL A 84 -22.76 0.85 -0.46
CA VAL A 84 -22.64 0.97 -1.92
C VAL A 84 -21.97 -0.27 -2.52
N ALA A 85 -20.96 -0.82 -1.86
CA ALA A 85 -20.32 -2.05 -2.28
C ALA A 85 -21.32 -3.21 -2.29
N THR A 86 -22.13 -3.36 -1.23
CA THR A 86 -23.18 -4.40 -1.15
C THR A 86 -24.18 -4.27 -2.29
N MET A 87 -24.63 -3.06 -2.57
CA MET A 87 -25.56 -2.80 -3.68
C MET A 87 -24.93 -3.10 -5.06
N LYS A 88 -23.63 -2.82 -5.24
CA LYS A 88 -22.93 -3.07 -6.51
C LYS A 88 -22.54 -4.53 -6.73
N THR A 89 -22.16 -5.25 -5.68
CA THR A 89 -21.69 -6.64 -5.78
C THR A 89 -22.83 -7.65 -5.60
N GLY A 90 -23.96 -7.23 -5.01
CA GLY A 90 -25.04 -8.12 -4.60
C GLY A 90 -24.67 -9.01 -3.41
N ARG A 91 -23.54 -8.74 -2.73
CA ARG A 91 -23.02 -9.50 -1.59
C ARG A 91 -22.87 -8.60 -0.39
N GLU A 92 -23.31 -9.06 0.77
CA GLU A 92 -23.13 -8.32 2.03
C GLU A 92 -21.66 -7.98 2.22
N THR A 93 -21.35 -6.69 2.27
CA THR A 93 -19.99 -6.18 2.40
C THR A 93 -19.80 -5.58 3.78
N GLY A 94 -18.99 -6.25 4.60
CA GLY A 94 -18.53 -5.74 5.88
C GLY A 94 -17.18 -5.06 5.79
N LEU A 95 -16.70 -4.55 6.93
CA LEU A 95 -15.37 -3.93 7.02
C LEU A 95 -14.26 -4.89 6.60
N GLY A 96 -14.35 -6.17 6.97
CA GLY A 96 -13.35 -7.19 6.64
C GLY A 96 -13.18 -7.44 5.15
N ASN A 97 -14.14 -7.02 4.31
CA ASN A 97 -14.04 -7.16 2.86
C ASN A 97 -13.24 -6.02 2.21
N ILE A 98 -13.02 -4.90 2.89
CA ILE A 98 -12.36 -3.72 2.31
C ILE A 98 -10.84 -3.97 2.23
N ALA A 99 -10.27 -3.95 1.04
CA ALA A 99 -8.81 -3.99 0.88
C ALA A 99 -8.22 -2.59 1.10
N TRP A 100 -8.83 -1.58 0.47
CA TRP A 100 -8.46 -0.17 0.63
C TRP A 100 -9.61 0.74 0.20
N ILE A 101 -9.55 2.00 0.67
CA ILE A 101 -10.49 3.06 0.31
C ILE A 101 -9.71 4.37 0.15
N THR A 102 -10.20 5.28 -0.65
CA THR A 102 -9.72 6.65 -0.80
C THR A 102 -10.91 7.56 -0.88
N PHE A 103 -10.90 8.63 -0.08
CA PHE A 103 -11.95 9.63 -0.04
C PHE A 103 -11.62 10.76 -1.01
N THR A 104 -12.64 11.34 -1.62
CA THR A 104 -12.45 12.57 -2.39
C THR A 104 -12.17 13.74 -1.44
N PRO A 105 -11.32 14.71 -1.83
CA PRO A 105 -11.02 15.88 -0.99
C PRO A 105 -12.23 16.75 -0.66
N ASP A 106 -13.18 16.90 -1.58
CA ASP A 106 -14.45 17.62 -1.32
C ASP A 106 -15.35 16.90 -0.29
N GLY A 107 -14.97 15.66 0.00
CA GLY A 107 -15.61 14.79 0.92
C GLY A 107 -16.99 14.28 0.52
N GLN A 108 -17.34 14.32 -0.76
CA GLN A 108 -18.64 13.85 -1.23
C GLN A 108 -18.61 12.38 -1.65
N GLY A 109 -17.46 11.90 -2.10
CA GLY A 109 -17.27 10.62 -2.75
C GLY A 109 -16.10 9.79 -2.22
N PHE A 110 -15.89 8.67 -2.89
CA PHE A 110 -14.84 7.71 -2.57
C PHE A 110 -14.59 6.77 -3.75
N ILE A 111 -13.44 6.10 -3.71
CA ILE A 111 -13.10 4.92 -4.53
C ILE A 111 -12.35 3.93 -3.65
N GLY A 112 -12.56 2.64 -3.87
CA GLY A 112 -11.90 1.58 -3.10
C GLY A 112 -12.08 0.22 -3.75
N VAL A 113 -11.47 -0.79 -3.14
CA VAL A 113 -11.58 -2.18 -3.56
C VAL A 113 -12.10 -3.02 -2.41
N VAL A 114 -13.04 -3.92 -2.73
CA VAL A 114 -13.52 -4.96 -1.83
C VAL A 114 -13.22 -6.34 -2.39
N GLY A 115 -12.85 -7.27 -1.52
CA GLY A 115 -12.67 -8.69 -1.84
C GLY A 115 -13.90 -9.50 -1.46
N HIS A 116 -14.43 -10.25 -2.42
CA HIS A 116 -15.48 -11.25 -2.22
C HIS A 116 -15.11 -12.56 -2.91
N ASP A 117 -15.05 -13.66 -2.16
CA ASP A 117 -14.74 -15.00 -2.67
C ASP A 117 -13.46 -15.07 -3.53
N GLY A 118 -12.42 -14.34 -3.10
CA GLY A 118 -11.15 -14.24 -3.82
C GLY A 118 -11.15 -13.31 -5.04
N VAL A 119 -12.26 -12.62 -5.31
CA VAL A 119 -12.40 -11.67 -6.43
C VAL A 119 -12.40 -10.24 -5.91
N ALA A 120 -11.57 -9.39 -6.51
CA ALA A 120 -11.51 -7.96 -6.23
C ALA A 120 -12.56 -7.18 -7.04
N HIS A 121 -13.31 -6.30 -6.38
CA HIS A 121 -14.31 -5.44 -6.98
C HIS A 121 -14.00 -3.97 -6.68
N CYS A 122 -13.85 -3.15 -7.73
CA CYS A 122 -13.70 -1.72 -7.60
C CYS A 122 -15.06 -1.05 -7.34
N VAL A 123 -15.15 -0.27 -6.27
CA VAL A 123 -16.37 0.42 -5.82
C VAL A 123 -16.06 1.91 -5.68
N PHE A 124 -16.95 2.75 -6.19
CA PHE A 124 -16.78 4.20 -6.15
C PHE A 124 -18.10 4.94 -6.28
N GLU A 125 -18.12 6.18 -5.80
CA GLU A 125 -19.23 7.13 -5.88
C GLU A 125 -18.70 8.57 -5.93
N LYS A 126 -19.35 9.44 -6.72
CA LYS A 126 -19.08 10.90 -6.79
C LYS A 126 -17.59 11.24 -7.00
N LEU A 127 -16.99 10.64 -8.03
CA LEU A 127 -15.60 10.89 -8.39
C LEU A 127 -15.42 12.18 -9.20
N PRO A 128 -14.19 12.76 -9.21
CA PRO A 128 -13.77 13.69 -10.25
C PRO A 128 -14.15 13.20 -11.65
N LYS A 129 -14.70 14.10 -12.48
CA LYS A 129 -15.14 13.75 -13.83
C LYS A 129 -14.03 13.10 -14.66
N THR A 130 -12.82 13.64 -14.61
CA THR A 130 -11.68 13.09 -15.36
C THR A 130 -11.29 11.69 -14.92
N LEU A 131 -11.40 11.38 -13.62
CA LEU A 131 -11.16 10.05 -13.08
C LEU A 131 -12.29 9.08 -13.49
N ASP A 132 -13.54 9.50 -13.38
CA ASP A 132 -14.70 8.71 -13.82
C ASP A 132 -14.64 8.38 -15.33
N ASP A 133 -14.31 9.36 -16.16
CA ASP A 133 -14.13 9.20 -17.60
C ASP A 133 -12.93 8.25 -17.91
N HIS A 134 -11.84 8.35 -17.16
CA HIS A 134 -10.70 7.42 -17.26
C HIS A 134 -11.11 5.99 -16.93
N LEU A 135 -11.83 5.78 -15.83
CA LEU A 135 -12.28 4.46 -15.40
C LEU A 135 -13.27 3.82 -16.38
N LYS A 136 -14.10 4.62 -17.05
CA LYS A 136 -15.03 4.13 -18.09
C LYS A 136 -14.35 3.70 -19.38
N THR A 137 -13.17 4.24 -19.66
CA THR A 137 -12.43 4.01 -20.90
C THR A 137 -11.31 2.99 -20.76
N HIS A 138 -10.94 2.61 -19.54
CA HIS A 138 -9.84 1.70 -19.25
C HIS A 138 -10.30 0.40 -18.57
N ASN A 139 -9.93 -0.75 -19.16
CA ASN A 139 -10.32 -2.09 -18.68
C ASN A 139 -9.43 -2.66 -17.55
N LYS A 140 -8.59 -1.84 -16.89
CA LYS A 140 -7.67 -2.30 -15.82
C LYS A 140 -8.24 -2.14 -14.40
N GLN A 141 -9.55 -2.04 -14.23
CA GLN A 141 -10.13 -1.76 -12.91
C GLN A 141 -9.85 -2.85 -11.86
N SER A 142 -9.75 -4.11 -12.29
CA SER A 142 -9.42 -5.25 -11.43
C SER A 142 -7.95 -5.32 -11.02
N GLN A 143 -7.10 -4.48 -11.61
CA GLN A 143 -5.65 -4.44 -11.36
C GLN A 143 -5.25 -3.18 -10.59
N MET A 144 -6.21 -2.42 -10.05
CA MET A 144 -5.90 -1.21 -9.28
C MET A 144 -5.39 -1.58 -7.89
N LYS A 145 -4.13 -1.26 -7.64
CA LYS A 145 -3.47 -1.41 -6.34
C LYS A 145 -3.87 -0.29 -5.39
N MET A 146 -3.89 0.95 -5.90
CA MET A 146 -4.40 2.09 -5.16
C MET A 146 -4.79 3.26 -6.07
N VAL A 147 -5.60 4.16 -5.53
CA VAL A 147 -5.93 5.45 -6.15
C VAL A 147 -5.68 6.54 -5.12
N SER A 148 -5.14 7.67 -5.56
CA SER A 148 -5.03 8.87 -4.74
C SER A 148 -5.71 10.03 -5.46
N ILE A 149 -6.47 10.82 -4.72
CA ILE A 149 -7.17 12.00 -5.22
C ILE A 149 -6.69 13.19 -4.40
N GLY A 150 -6.06 14.15 -5.08
CA GLY A 150 -5.47 15.33 -4.46
C GLY A 150 -6.19 16.63 -4.81
N HIS A 151 -5.50 17.73 -4.58
CA HIS A 151 -5.98 19.08 -4.76
C HIS A 151 -6.54 19.33 -6.17
N LYS A 152 -7.60 20.14 -6.27
CA LYS A 152 -8.29 20.47 -7.54
C LYS A 152 -8.61 19.25 -8.39
N ASN A 153 -9.00 18.15 -7.74
CA ASN A 153 -9.39 16.90 -8.41
C ASN A 153 -8.27 16.24 -9.23
N SER A 154 -7.01 16.55 -8.94
CA SER A 154 -5.86 15.75 -9.42
C SER A 154 -5.99 14.31 -8.95
N TRP A 155 -5.50 13.35 -9.72
CA TRP A 155 -5.54 11.96 -9.32
C TRP A 155 -4.36 11.15 -9.86
N ALA A 156 -4.08 10.06 -9.16
CA ALA A 156 -3.09 9.05 -9.53
C ALA A 156 -3.66 7.66 -9.26
N ILE A 157 -3.47 6.74 -10.20
CA ILE A 157 -3.77 5.31 -10.08
C ILE A 157 -2.44 4.57 -10.17
N VAL A 158 -2.21 3.65 -9.26
CA VAL A 158 -1.13 2.66 -9.33
C VAL A 158 -1.76 1.30 -9.56
N TYR A 159 -1.22 0.55 -10.52
CA TYR A 159 -1.69 -0.79 -10.86
C TYR A 159 -0.77 -1.86 -10.27
N GLU A 160 -1.28 -3.10 -10.16
CA GLU A 160 -0.54 -4.26 -9.64
C GLU A 160 0.70 -4.61 -10.48
N ASP A 161 0.73 -4.22 -11.76
CA ASP A 161 1.87 -4.39 -12.66
C ASP A 161 2.94 -3.28 -12.50
N GLY A 162 2.73 -2.34 -11.57
CA GLY A 162 3.60 -1.19 -11.35
C GLY A 162 3.37 -0.04 -12.35
N ASP A 163 2.47 -0.18 -13.32
CA ASP A 163 2.07 0.92 -14.19
C ASP A 163 1.25 1.96 -13.42
N MET A 164 1.11 3.14 -14.01
CA MET A 164 0.42 4.26 -13.41
C MET A 164 -0.32 5.11 -14.44
N SER A 165 -1.44 5.66 -14.00
CA SER A 165 -2.18 6.69 -14.72
C SER A 165 -2.35 7.90 -13.81
N VAL A 166 -2.11 9.10 -14.33
CA VAL A 166 -2.10 10.34 -13.55
C VAL A 166 -2.73 11.46 -14.36
N GLU A 167 -3.40 12.39 -13.68
CA GLU A 167 -4.00 13.56 -14.31
C GLU A 167 -3.99 14.75 -13.32
N GLY A 168 -3.74 15.95 -13.85
CA GLY A 168 -3.79 17.18 -13.05
C GLY A 168 -2.76 17.26 -11.92
N ILE A 169 -1.65 16.51 -12.02
CA ILE A 169 -0.55 16.51 -11.04
C ILE A 169 0.50 17.60 -11.32
N SER A 170 1.35 17.91 -10.35
CA SER A 170 2.42 18.92 -10.52
C SER A 170 3.47 18.49 -11.54
N THR A 171 4.10 19.46 -12.19
CA THR A 171 5.23 19.23 -13.12
C THR A 171 6.40 18.53 -12.44
N SER A 172 6.69 18.89 -11.19
CA SER A 172 7.70 18.21 -10.36
C SER A 172 7.40 16.71 -10.23
N LEU A 173 6.15 16.33 -9.92
CA LEU A 173 5.77 14.91 -9.86
C LEU A 173 5.89 14.23 -11.24
N VAL A 174 5.42 14.88 -12.31
CA VAL A 174 5.55 14.35 -13.69
C VAL A 174 7.01 14.01 -14.01
N ASP A 175 7.94 14.90 -13.69
CA ASP A 175 9.37 14.69 -13.96
C ASP A 175 9.95 13.55 -13.14
N LYS A 176 9.53 13.38 -11.88
CA LYS A 176 9.92 12.22 -11.06
C LYS A 176 9.39 10.92 -11.66
N LEU A 177 8.12 10.87 -12.07
CA LEU A 177 7.50 9.67 -12.63
C LEU A 177 8.08 9.27 -14.00
N LYS A 178 8.46 10.24 -14.84
CA LYS A 178 9.19 9.97 -16.10
C LYS A 178 10.53 9.29 -15.86
N ASN A 179 11.31 9.80 -14.89
CA ASN A 179 12.60 9.24 -14.55
C ASN A 179 12.47 7.82 -13.98
N VAL A 180 11.45 7.56 -13.16
CA VAL A 180 11.15 6.22 -12.61
C VAL A 180 10.98 5.17 -13.69
N ARG A 181 10.19 5.46 -14.74
CA ARG A 181 10.02 4.56 -15.89
C ARG A 181 11.33 4.25 -16.60
N SER A 182 12.27 5.19 -16.63
CA SER A 182 13.58 5.00 -17.27
C SER A 182 14.55 4.12 -16.47
N VAL A 183 14.39 4.06 -15.14
CA VAL A 183 15.27 3.28 -14.24
C VAL A 183 14.68 1.94 -13.79
N GLY A 184 13.44 1.64 -14.21
CA GLY A 184 12.80 0.34 -13.95
C GLY A 184 12.38 0.14 -12.49
N PHE A 185 12.09 1.21 -11.75
CA PHE A 185 11.49 1.05 -10.42
C PHE A 185 9.97 0.92 -10.53
N ASN A 186 9.43 -0.13 -9.91
CA ASN A 186 7.98 -0.29 -9.75
C ASN A 186 7.48 0.66 -8.67
N VAL A 187 6.39 1.37 -8.99
CA VAL A 187 5.73 2.27 -8.05
C VAL A 187 4.86 1.44 -7.11
N GLU A 188 5.06 1.63 -5.81
CA GLU A 188 4.24 1.01 -4.77
C GLU A 188 3.03 1.89 -4.46
N SER A 189 3.27 3.18 -4.28
CA SER A 189 2.22 4.15 -3.96
C SER A 189 2.52 5.56 -4.45
N ILE A 190 1.44 6.28 -4.79
CA ILE A 190 1.47 7.72 -5.08
C ILE A 190 0.39 8.37 -4.22
N ILE A 191 0.78 9.24 -3.31
CA ILE A 191 -0.11 9.93 -2.39
C ILE A 191 -0.05 11.42 -2.71
N LEU A 192 -1.20 11.98 -3.07
CA LEU A 192 -1.36 13.38 -3.47
C LEU A 192 -1.94 14.19 -2.31
N SER A 193 -1.45 15.42 -2.13
CA SER A 193 -2.00 16.31 -1.11
C SER A 193 -3.38 16.85 -1.53
N PRO A 194 -4.38 16.85 -0.65
CA PRO A 194 -5.66 17.49 -0.91
C PRO A 194 -5.52 19.02 -0.90
N SER A 195 -4.53 19.60 -0.22
CA SER A 195 -4.40 21.04 0.04
C SER A 195 -3.59 21.80 -1.00
N THR A 196 -2.71 21.13 -1.73
CA THR A 196 -1.90 21.77 -2.78
C THR A 196 -1.46 20.74 -3.81
N ILE A 197 -1.39 21.15 -5.07
CA ILE A 197 -0.92 20.31 -6.18
C ILE A 197 0.57 19.98 -6.08
N SER A 198 1.35 20.82 -5.38
CA SER A 198 2.80 20.68 -5.32
C SER A 198 3.26 19.59 -4.37
N ASN A 199 2.44 19.20 -3.39
CA ASN A 199 2.86 18.25 -2.37
C ASN A 199 2.43 16.83 -2.72
N PHE A 200 3.37 15.89 -2.62
CA PHE A 200 3.15 14.48 -2.92
C PHE A 200 4.16 13.60 -2.19
N VAL A 201 3.83 12.32 -2.08
CA VAL A 201 4.77 11.26 -1.69
C VAL A 201 4.62 10.10 -2.67
N VAL A 202 5.73 9.67 -3.25
CA VAL A 202 5.83 8.46 -4.08
C VAL A 202 6.70 7.47 -3.33
N THR A 203 6.23 6.24 -3.20
CA THR A 203 7.01 5.13 -2.64
C THR A 203 7.19 4.06 -3.71
N TYR A 204 8.36 3.43 -3.73
CA TYR A 204 8.72 2.36 -4.65
C TYR A 204 8.79 1.02 -3.92
N GLU A 205 8.66 -0.09 -4.65
CA GLU A 205 8.71 -1.45 -4.06
C GLU A 205 10.03 -1.76 -3.35
N ASN A 206 11.12 -1.07 -3.71
CA ASN A 206 12.44 -1.19 -3.07
C ASN A 206 12.59 -0.36 -1.79
N GLY A 207 11.53 0.31 -1.33
CA GLY A 207 11.52 1.15 -0.13
C GLY A 207 12.12 2.54 -0.31
N ALA A 208 12.59 2.91 -1.50
CA ALA A 208 12.93 4.30 -1.80
C ALA A 208 11.65 5.14 -1.99
N SER A 209 11.81 6.46 -1.88
CA SER A 209 10.70 7.39 -2.07
C SER A 209 11.17 8.71 -2.67
N HIS A 210 10.27 9.38 -3.39
CA HIS A 210 10.40 10.78 -3.75
C HIS A 210 9.22 11.54 -3.14
N TYR A 211 9.46 12.73 -2.62
CA TYR A 211 8.39 13.51 -2.02
C TYR A 211 8.68 15.00 -2.14
N ASP A 212 7.60 15.78 -2.17
CA ASP A 212 7.60 17.22 -1.98
C ASP A 212 6.55 17.51 -0.91
N VAL A 213 6.98 18.03 0.23
CA VAL A 213 6.16 18.15 1.44
C VAL A 213 6.59 19.40 2.22
N PRO A 214 5.73 19.95 3.08
CA PRO A 214 6.09 21.08 3.92
C PRO A 214 7.36 20.78 4.73
N TYR A 215 8.24 21.78 4.85
CA TYR A 215 9.53 21.63 5.53
C TYR A 215 9.42 21.03 6.93
N ALA A 216 8.36 21.36 7.66
CA ALA A 216 8.09 20.85 9.00
C ALA A 216 7.93 19.32 9.07
N TRP A 217 7.64 18.64 7.96
CA TRP A 217 7.41 17.18 7.93
C TRP A 217 8.60 16.41 7.41
N LYS A 218 9.55 17.10 6.77
CA LYS A 218 10.66 16.50 6.05
C LYS A 218 11.45 15.53 6.93
N SER A 219 11.83 15.94 8.13
CA SER A 219 12.58 15.09 9.07
C SER A 219 11.82 13.83 9.48
N GLY A 220 10.50 13.94 9.68
CA GLY A 220 9.63 12.81 10.00
C GLY A 220 9.53 11.81 8.86
N ILE A 221 9.42 12.30 7.62
CA ILE A 221 9.35 11.49 6.40
C ILE A 221 10.72 10.84 6.09
N ASP A 222 11.81 11.60 6.20
CA ASP A 222 13.19 11.10 5.99
C ASP A 222 13.54 9.96 6.93
N ASN A 223 13.21 10.10 8.23
CA ASN A 223 13.42 9.04 9.21
C ASN A 223 12.65 7.77 8.84
N GLN A 224 11.43 7.91 8.34
CA GLN A 224 10.59 6.79 7.94
C GLN A 224 11.11 6.07 6.69
N ILE A 225 11.52 6.83 5.68
CA ILE A 225 12.15 6.28 4.47
C ILE A 225 13.43 5.54 4.84
N SER A 226 14.26 6.12 5.71
CA SER A 226 15.50 5.51 6.17
C SER A 226 15.27 4.16 6.84
N LEU A 227 14.28 4.08 7.74
CA LEU A 227 13.88 2.81 8.37
C LEU A 227 13.38 1.79 7.34
N CYS A 228 12.59 2.23 6.37
CA CYS A 228 12.08 1.37 5.29
C CYS A 228 13.20 0.77 4.45
N GLN A 229 14.18 1.59 4.06
CA GLN A 229 15.35 1.15 3.30
C GLN A 229 16.21 0.18 4.11
N GLN A 230 16.45 0.45 5.41
CA GLN A 230 17.18 -0.46 6.30
C GLN A 230 16.49 -1.83 6.38
N ASN A 231 15.17 -1.85 6.60
CA ASN A 231 14.39 -3.08 6.66
C ASN A 231 14.43 -3.85 5.34
N TYR A 232 14.32 -3.16 4.21
CA TYR A 232 14.42 -3.78 2.88
C TYR A 232 15.79 -4.45 2.68
N GLN A 233 16.89 -3.76 3.04
CA GLN A 233 18.23 -4.35 2.93
C GLN A 233 18.42 -5.55 3.86
N GLN A 234 17.88 -5.52 5.07
CA GLN A 234 17.92 -6.66 6.00
C GLN A 234 17.16 -7.87 5.44
N ILE A 235 15.94 -7.69 4.93
CA ILE A 235 15.14 -8.76 4.31
C ILE A 235 15.89 -9.34 3.11
N LYS A 236 16.47 -8.49 2.25
CA LYS A 236 17.27 -8.93 1.11
C LYS A 236 18.48 -9.76 1.54
N ALA A 237 19.18 -9.34 2.60
CA ALA A 237 20.32 -10.08 3.15
C ALA A 237 19.88 -11.45 3.73
N MET A 238 18.77 -11.49 4.45
CA MET A 238 18.20 -12.73 5.00
C MET A 238 17.80 -13.71 3.89
N ASN A 239 17.11 -13.23 2.85
CA ASN A 239 16.70 -14.06 1.72
C ASN A 239 17.91 -14.62 0.96
N ASN A 240 18.93 -13.79 0.73
CA ASN A 240 20.18 -14.24 0.11
C ASN A 240 20.89 -15.30 0.97
N ALA A 241 20.92 -15.13 2.30
CA ALA A 241 21.49 -16.10 3.21
C ALA A 241 20.71 -17.42 3.22
N ALA A 242 19.37 -17.38 3.19
CA ALA A 242 18.52 -18.55 3.10
C ALA A 242 18.72 -19.32 1.79
N MET A 243 18.76 -18.60 0.66
CA MET A 243 19.05 -19.17 -0.66
C MET A 243 20.43 -19.83 -0.70
N LEU A 244 21.46 -19.18 -0.12
CA LEU A 244 22.80 -19.75 -0.05
C LEU A 244 22.79 -21.07 0.76
N ARG A 245 22.10 -21.10 1.90
CA ARG A 245 21.95 -22.33 2.72
C ARG A 245 21.24 -23.44 1.96
N LEU A 246 20.15 -23.15 1.26
CA LEU A 246 19.44 -24.13 0.44
C LEU A 246 20.31 -24.68 -0.69
N SER A 247 21.03 -23.80 -1.40
CA SER A 247 21.95 -24.22 -2.47
C SER A 247 23.06 -25.13 -1.94
N ARG A 248 23.59 -24.83 -0.76
CA ARG A 248 24.62 -25.65 -0.11
C ARG A 248 24.09 -27.01 0.31
N ALA A 249 22.91 -27.07 0.93
CA ALA A 249 22.28 -28.33 1.31
C ALA A 249 21.98 -29.21 0.07
N ALA A 250 21.56 -28.61 -1.04
CA ALA A 250 21.34 -29.32 -2.30
C ALA A 250 22.65 -29.90 -2.88
N MET A 251 23.75 -29.14 -2.84
CA MET A 251 25.07 -29.63 -3.27
C MET A 251 25.59 -30.76 -2.38
N GLU A 252 25.45 -30.64 -1.06
CA GLU A 252 25.83 -31.68 -0.09
C GLU A 252 25.01 -32.96 -0.30
N SER A 253 23.70 -32.83 -0.51
CA SER A 253 22.82 -33.97 -0.85
C SER A 253 23.22 -34.64 -2.18
N ALA A 254 23.48 -33.86 -3.23
CA ALA A 254 23.93 -34.39 -4.52
C ALA A 254 25.27 -35.14 -4.40
N ALA A 255 26.21 -34.61 -3.60
CA ALA A 255 27.49 -35.27 -3.34
C ALA A 255 27.31 -36.59 -2.58
N MET A 256 26.41 -36.65 -1.59
CA MET A 256 26.10 -37.90 -0.89
C MET A 256 25.46 -38.94 -1.81
N VAL A 257 24.54 -38.53 -2.69
CA VAL A 257 23.92 -39.43 -3.68
C VAL A 257 24.97 -39.96 -4.65
N ALA A 258 25.84 -39.09 -5.18
CA ALA A 258 26.92 -39.51 -6.07
C ALA A 258 27.89 -40.49 -5.40
N ASN A 259 28.24 -40.26 -4.12
CA ASN A 259 29.11 -41.17 -3.37
C ASN A 259 28.44 -42.53 -3.09
N ALA A 260 27.13 -42.53 -2.80
CA ALA A 260 26.36 -43.76 -2.62
C ALA A 260 26.26 -44.58 -3.92
N GLN A 261 26.06 -43.92 -5.06
CA GLN A 261 26.06 -44.55 -6.38
C GLN A 261 27.44 -45.14 -6.73
N ALA A 262 28.52 -44.39 -6.50
CA ALA A 262 29.88 -44.88 -6.72
C ALA A 262 30.21 -46.09 -5.83
N SER A 263 29.79 -46.07 -4.57
CA SER A 263 29.96 -47.20 -3.64
C SER A 263 29.16 -48.42 -4.09
N ALA A 264 27.91 -48.25 -4.50
CA ALA A 264 27.08 -49.36 -5.01
C ALA A 264 27.69 -49.99 -6.28
N ALA A 265 28.19 -49.17 -7.21
CA ALA A 265 28.88 -49.65 -8.41
C ALA A 265 30.16 -50.45 -8.07
N TYR A 266 30.93 -49.99 -7.08
CA TYR A 266 32.10 -50.71 -6.57
C TYR A 266 31.70 -52.10 -6.04
N TYR A 267 30.70 -52.20 -5.16
CA TYR A 267 30.28 -53.50 -4.61
C TYR A 267 29.68 -54.45 -5.66
N GLN A 268 28.96 -53.95 -6.66
CA GLN A 268 28.48 -54.78 -7.77
C GLN A 268 29.61 -55.34 -8.64
N SER A 269 30.74 -54.63 -8.76
CA SER A 269 31.90 -55.11 -9.53
C SER A 269 32.69 -56.24 -8.86
N PHE A 270 32.55 -56.41 -7.54
CA PHE A 270 33.24 -57.47 -6.77
C PHE A 270 32.34 -58.67 -6.38
N GLY A 271 31.01 -58.57 -6.53
CA GLY A 271 30.08 -59.66 -6.21
C GLY A 271 29.92 -60.73 -7.30
N ASN A 272 30.65 -60.63 -8.41
CA ASN A 272 30.63 -61.59 -9.53
C ASN A 272 31.90 -62.48 -9.59
N PHE A 273 32.61 -62.63 -8.47
CA PHE A 273 33.70 -63.60 -8.31
C PHE A 273 33.27 -64.78 -7.44
#